data_AF-A0A1V5Y1T2-F1
#
_entry.id   AF-A0A1V5Y1T2-F1
#
_cell.length_a   1.000
_cell.length_b   1.000
_cell.length_c   1.000
_cell.angle_alpha   90.00
_cell.angle_beta   90.00
_cell.angle_gamma   90.00
#
_symmetry.space_group_name_H-M   'P 1'
#
loop_
_entity.id
_entity.type
_entity.pdbx_description
1 polymer ?
#
loop_
_entity_poly.entity_id
_entity_poly.type
_entity_poly.pdbx_seq_one_letter_code
_entity_poly.pdbx_strand_id
1 'polypeptide(L)'
;MKKLLCLVLFLAISSAPLFANVFVFDINVDTSDGRKISYRLNEDATSVQIEVFGPLPATTVIDTFNGTTAKGLNIVEWLGAGSVSGETYGFKITASNTPGFAEWTKISDDSRLFLLYNPRAGVSVNKNKLSPYFGMIYTGENTGNATTTSGRFVTNKGIFALYPDGSDPLGLGDTPRMGGVAWGTAANSPYHVFVAPDDRVYICGWSDAFCGVWRAEPDLSGSFIQLLDETLDSAGVAKGIHGSIAGVWVEGTGENTVLYTYDEDLPAPGASADPGLRNIFKLAIGNGPFPWTSPAEIQIDERDFASHPKYDANIGMFINDTNGGVKRDSAGNWYVSNYRAVKDSPCLMKISPDGKTMLWDSIMDGTNDASEELIYNMGGFDIDEANNRVAVAINSLGFKVFPLDPLPVGDLAAQITTVNFTPVGTNNRGICFDAAGNVYLVNNSSELLYIYSPPGPNSFTSETTKTLPGGVPLAAQSRWALYE
;
A
#
# COMPACT_ATOMS: atom_id res chain seq x y z
N MET A 1 -24.63 -1.06 -69.56
CA MET A 1 -24.39 -1.68 -68.24
C MET A 1 -24.00 -0.59 -67.25
N LYS A 2 -24.90 -0.28 -66.31
CA LYS A 2 -24.64 0.64 -65.19
C LYS A 2 -23.69 -0.06 -64.22
N LYS A 3 -22.51 0.50 -63.96
CA LYS A 3 -21.68 0.09 -62.82
C LYS A 3 -21.89 1.11 -61.70
N LEU A 4 -22.57 0.63 -60.67
CA LEU A 4 -22.86 1.30 -59.40
C LEU A 4 -21.52 1.50 -58.67
N LEU A 5 -21.17 2.75 -58.37
CA LEU A 5 -20.03 3.07 -57.53
C LEU A 5 -20.51 2.95 -56.07
N CYS A 6 -20.18 1.84 -55.39
CA CYS A 6 -20.41 1.70 -53.95
C CYS A 6 -19.40 2.58 -53.21
N LEU A 7 -19.88 3.69 -52.65
CA LEU A 7 -19.14 4.50 -51.69
C LEU A 7 -19.21 3.77 -50.33
N VAL A 8 -18.13 3.11 -49.93
CA VAL A 8 -17.99 2.57 -48.57
C VAL A 8 -17.60 3.74 -47.67
N LEU A 9 -18.56 4.20 -46.86
CA LEU A 9 -18.34 5.19 -45.82
C LEU A 9 -17.63 4.48 -44.66
N PHE A 10 -16.32 4.71 -44.48
CA PHE A 10 -15.63 4.33 -43.25
C PHE A 10 -16.13 5.23 -42.12
N LEU A 11 -17.05 4.72 -41.31
CA LEU A 11 -17.43 5.36 -40.05
C LEU A 11 -16.30 5.10 -39.06
N ALA A 12 -15.44 6.10 -38.84
CA ALA A 12 -14.49 6.08 -37.73
C ALA A 12 -15.30 6.21 -36.43
N ILE A 13 -15.57 5.09 -35.77
CA ILE A 13 -16.12 5.07 -34.42
C ILE A 13 -14.95 5.48 -33.51
N SER A 14 -14.87 6.76 -33.13
CA SER A 14 -14.01 7.17 -32.03
C SER A 14 -14.61 6.58 -30.75
N SER A 15 -13.98 5.56 -30.19
CA SER A 15 -14.29 5.12 -28.84
C SER A 15 -14.09 6.29 -27.88
N ALA A 16 -15.06 6.53 -27.00
CA ALA A 16 -14.86 7.50 -25.92
C ALA A 16 -13.60 7.10 -25.12
N PRO A 17 -12.75 8.06 -24.72
CA PRO A 17 -11.63 7.75 -23.85
C PRO A 17 -12.15 7.12 -22.55
N LEU A 18 -11.55 6.01 -22.16
CA LEU A 18 -11.75 5.38 -20.86
C LEU A 18 -10.69 5.92 -19.91
N PHE A 19 -11.05 6.09 -18.64
CA PHE A 19 -10.12 6.66 -17.68
C PHE A 19 -10.01 5.83 -16.41
N ALA A 20 -8.90 6.06 -15.71
CA ALA A 20 -8.59 5.45 -14.44
C ALA A 20 -9.48 5.93 -13.29
N ASN A 21 -9.31 5.22 -12.17
CA ASN A 21 -9.76 5.59 -10.86
C ASN A 21 -8.90 6.72 -10.31
N VAL A 22 -9.46 7.93 -10.45
CA VAL A 22 -8.80 9.17 -10.06
C VAL A 22 -8.65 9.20 -8.56
N PHE A 23 -7.46 9.54 -8.11
CA PHE A 23 -7.09 9.72 -6.72
C PHE A 23 -6.61 11.15 -6.52
N VAL A 24 -7.30 11.87 -5.64
CA VAL A 24 -6.94 13.24 -5.24
C VAL A 24 -6.05 13.17 -4.00
N PHE A 25 -4.87 13.77 -4.06
CA PHE A 25 -3.90 13.77 -2.95
C PHE A 25 -3.10 15.09 -2.90
N ASP A 26 -2.25 15.24 -1.88
CA ASP A 26 -1.38 16.42 -1.68
C ASP A 26 -2.15 17.76 -1.73
N ILE A 27 -3.29 17.83 -1.02
CA ILE A 27 -4.06 19.07 -0.95
C ILE A 27 -3.35 20.06 -0.03
N ASN A 28 -2.97 21.20 -0.60
CA ASN A 28 -2.40 22.31 0.16
C ASN A 28 -3.14 23.61 -0.16
N VAL A 29 -3.21 24.48 0.84
CA VAL A 29 -3.80 25.81 0.73
C VAL A 29 -2.74 26.81 1.15
N ASP A 30 -2.16 27.48 0.16
CA ASP A 30 -1.21 28.57 0.38
C ASP A 30 -1.96 29.86 0.67
N THR A 31 -1.69 30.37 1.87
CA THR A 31 -2.34 31.55 2.42
C THR A 31 -1.39 32.75 2.54
N SER A 32 -0.10 32.59 2.21
CA SER A 32 0.91 33.65 2.28
C SER A 32 0.69 34.75 1.23
N ASP A 33 0.27 34.34 0.03
CA ASP A 33 -0.27 35.22 -1.03
C ASP A 33 -1.81 35.15 -1.14
N GLY A 34 -2.41 34.39 -0.22
CA GLY A 34 -3.83 34.36 0.12
C GLY A 34 -4.78 33.68 -0.86
N ARG A 35 -4.31 32.83 -1.79
CA ARG A 35 -5.12 32.53 -2.97
C ARG A 35 -5.01 31.16 -3.62
N LYS A 36 -4.12 30.24 -3.23
CA LYS A 36 -3.90 29.03 -4.05
C LYS A 36 -4.31 27.77 -3.32
N ILE A 37 -5.30 27.09 -3.89
CA ILE A 37 -5.62 25.70 -3.55
C ILE A 37 -4.86 24.84 -4.55
N SER A 38 -3.89 24.07 -4.08
CA SER A 38 -3.19 23.08 -4.89
C SER A 38 -3.58 21.67 -4.49
N TYR A 39 -3.60 20.78 -5.47
CA TYR A 39 -3.84 19.35 -5.28
C TYR A 39 -3.21 18.57 -6.42
N ARG A 40 -3.07 17.27 -6.26
CA ARG A 40 -2.58 16.38 -7.30
C ARG A 40 -3.58 15.31 -7.67
N LEU A 41 -3.55 14.90 -8.93
CA LEU A 41 -4.30 13.75 -9.44
C LEU A 41 -3.35 12.69 -9.98
N ASN A 42 -3.61 11.42 -9.70
CA ASN A 42 -2.84 10.32 -10.28
C ASN A 42 -3.07 10.19 -11.80
N GLU A 43 -4.20 10.67 -12.31
CA GLU A 43 -4.67 10.55 -13.69
C GLU A 43 -5.54 11.76 -14.07
N ASP A 44 -5.77 11.97 -15.37
CA ASP A 44 -6.65 13.04 -15.86
C ASP A 44 -8.08 12.85 -15.33
N ALA A 45 -8.76 13.96 -15.04
CA ALA A 45 -10.15 13.98 -14.57
C ALA A 45 -11.06 14.78 -15.50
N THR A 46 -12.13 14.13 -15.96
CA THR A 46 -13.21 14.73 -16.76
C THR A 46 -14.16 15.59 -15.93
N SER A 47 -14.14 15.48 -14.61
CA SER A 47 -14.85 16.37 -13.71
C SER A 47 -14.12 16.51 -12.39
N VAL A 48 -13.85 17.74 -11.99
CA VAL A 48 -13.35 18.12 -10.67
C VAL A 48 -14.26 19.19 -10.08
N GLN A 49 -14.68 18.97 -8.85
CA GLN A 49 -15.39 19.92 -8.02
C GLN A 49 -14.56 20.23 -6.77
N ILE A 50 -14.35 21.52 -6.50
CA ILE A 50 -13.71 22.02 -5.28
C ILE A 50 -14.76 22.81 -4.52
N GLU A 51 -15.07 22.39 -3.31
CA GLU A 51 -15.95 23.10 -2.39
C GLU A 51 -15.14 23.68 -1.24
N VAL A 52 -15.32 24.98 -0.97
CA VAL A 52 -14.80 25.63 0.23
C VAL A 52 -15.96 25.82 1.19
N PHE A 53 -15.83 25.34 2.43
CA PHE A 53 -16.90 25.39 3.42
C PHE A 53 -16.41 25.90 4.78
N GLY A 54 -17.29 26.55 5.52
CA GLY A 54 -16.98 27.10 6.84
C GLY A 54 -17.44 28.55 7.03
N PRO A 55 -16.95 29.23 8.08
CA PRO A 55 -15.89 28.78 8.99
C PRO A 55 -16.34 27.58 9.85
N LEU A 56 -15.41 26.68 10.17
CA LEU A 56 -15.69 25.49 10.97
C LEU A 56 -16.14 25.89 12.40
N PRO A 57 -17.09 25.15 13.00
CA PRO A 57 -17.59 23.82 12.61
C PRO A 57 -18.74 23.84 11.59
N ALA A 58 -19.15 25.01 11.05
CA ALA A 58 -20.18 25.03 10.02
C ALA A 58 -19.69 24.35 8.73
N THR A 59 -20.59 23.63 8.05
CA THR A 59 -20.29 22.93 6.79
C THR A 59 -20.95 23.62 5.59
N THR A 60 -21.32 24.89 5.74
CA THR A 60 -21.92 25.68 4.65
C THR A 60 -20.86 25.95 3.59
N VAL A 61 -21.15 25.57 2.35
CA VAL A 61 -20.30 25.87 1.19
C VAL A 61 -20.39 27.37 0.87
N ILE A 62 -19.24 28.04 0.87
CA ILE A 62 -19.10 29.48 0.58
C ILE A 62 -18.52 29.76 -0.79
N ASP A 63 -17.86 28.77 -1.41
CA ASP A 63 -17.37 28.85 -2.78
C ASP A 63 -17.33 27.47 -3.44
N THR A 64 -17.46 27.44 -4.77
CA THR A 64 -17.43 26.20 -5.54
C THR A 64 -16.77 26.41 -6.89
N PHE A 65 -15.80 25.56 -7.21
CA PHE A 65 -15.15 25.50 -8.52
C PHE A 65 -15.52 24.20 -9.20
N ASN A 66 -15.86 24.24 -10.47
CA ASN A 66 -16.08 23.06 -11.30
C ASN A 66 -15.22 23.15 -12.56
N GLY A 67 -14.62 22.04 -12.97
CA GLY A 67 -13.76 22.00 -14.15
C GLY A 67 -13.29 20.60 -14.50
N THR A 68 -12.26 20.53 -15.32
CA THR A 68 -11.50 19.33 -15.68
C THR A 68 -10.03 19.61 -15.39
N THR A 69 -9.26 18.63 -14.95
CA THR A 69 -7.84 18.82 -14.69
C THR A 69 -7.01 17.62 -15.11
N ALA A 70 -5.74 17.85 -15.38
CA ALA A 70 -4.82 16.81 -15.81
C ALA A 70 -4.22 16.05 -14.60
N LYS A 71 -3.61 14.90 -14.89
CA LYS A 71 -2.66 14.21 -14.01
C LYS A 71 -1.59 15.17 -13.51
N GLY A 72 -1.16 15.00 -12.27
CA GLY A 72 -0.12 15.81 -11.65
C GLY A 72 -0.67 16.98 -10.83
N LEU A 73 0.18 17.99 -10.63
CA LEU A 73 -0.12 19.18 -9.83
C LEU A 73 -1.12 20.10 -10.54
N ASN A 74 -2.18 20.45 -9.83
CA ASN A 74 -3.20 21.39 -10.23
C ASN A 74 -3.33 22.50 -9.20
N ILE A 75 -3.59 23.72 -9.67
CA ILE A 75 -3.70 24.91 -8.82
C ILE A 75 -4.94 25.70 -9.22
N VAL A 76 -5.73 26.11 -8.23
CA VAL A 76 -6.89 26.98 -8.41
C VAL A 76 -6.75 28.21 -7.54
N GLU A 77 -7.10 29.37 -8.10
CA GLU A 77 -7.09 30.62 -7.38
C GLU A 77 -8.42 30.87 -6.65
N TRP A 78 -8.39 30.77 -5.33
CA TRP A 78 -9.48 31.16 -4.45
C TRP A 78 -9.22 32.52 -3.83
N LEU A 79 -9.99 33.54 -4.22
CA LEU A 79 -9.78 34.91 -3.75
C LEU A 79 -10.38 35.20 -2.36
N GLY A 80 -10.73 34.15 -1.61
CA GLY A 80 -11.28 34.26 -0.27
C GLY A 80 -12.73 34.73 -0.21
N ALA A 81 -13.48 34.57 -1.30
CA ALA A 81 -14.89 34.97 -1.34
C ALA A 81 -15.67 34.34 -0.18
N GLY A 82 -16.35 35.18 0.61
CA GLY A 82 -17.15 34.73 1.77
C GLY A 82 -16.33 34.30 2.99
N SER A 83 -15.00 34.43 2.97
CA SER A 83 -14.14 34.03 4.08
C SER A 83 -13.82 35.17 5.06
N VAL A 84 -13.52 34.79 6.29
CA VAL A 84 -13.14 35.66 7.40
C VAL A 84 -11.72 35.30 7.81
N SER A 85 -10.89 36.32 7.94
CA SER A 85 -9.50 36.20 8.33
C SER A 85 -9.36 35.69 9.78
N GLY A 86 -8.39 34.81 10.03
CA GLY A 86 -8.20 34.16 11.33
C GLY A 86 -9.08 32.93 11.56
N GLU A 87 -10.08 32.68 10.71
CA GLU A 87 -10.96 31.51 10.83
C GLU A 87 -10.43 30.29 10.07
N THR A 88 -10.94 29.12 10.43
CA THR A 88 -10.58 27.84 9.79
C THR A 88 -11.66 27.39 8.82
N TYR A 89 -11.25 27.01 7.62
CA TYR A 89 -12.12 26.53 6.54
C TYR A 89 -11.76 25.12 6.11
N GLY A 90 -12.75 24.38 5.62
CA GLY A 90 -12.57 23.09 4.97
C GLY A 90 -12.53 23.23 3.45
N PHE A 91 -11.74 22.38 2.81
CA PHE A 91 -11.54 22.32 1.37
C PHE A 91 -11.76 20.89 0.93
N LYS A 92 -12.82 20.65 0.15
CA LYS A 92 -13.17 19.33 -0.37
C LYS A 92 -12.98 19.31 -1.87
N ILE A 93 -12.23 18.34 -2.36
CA ILE A 93 -11.96 18.17 -3.78
C ILE A 93 -12.47 16.79 -4.18
N THR A 94 -13.44 16.77 -5.08
CA THR A 94 -14.00 15.56 -5.68
C THR A 94 -13.56 15.51 -7.13
N ALA A 95 -12.80 14.49 -7.52
CA ALA A 95 -12.48 14.23 -8.91
C ALA A 95 -13.22 12.97 -9.38
N SER A 96 -13.59 12.94 -10.66
CA SER A 96 -14.28 11.79 -11.23
C SER A 96 -14.05 11.64 -12.73
N ASN A 97 -14.24 10.40 -13.18
CA ASN A 97 -14.25 10.02 -14.58
C ASN A 97 -15.47 9.18 -14.93
N THR A 98 -16.07 9.49 -16.08
CA THR A 98 -17.16 8.69 -16.65
C THR A 98 -17.09 8.74 -18.18
N PRO A 99 -16.96 7.59 -18.87
CA PRO A 99 -16.83 6.22 -18.34
C PRO A 99 -15.44 5.95 -17.76
N GLY A 100 -15.36 5.10 -16.73
CA GLY A 100 -14.09 4.53 -16.28
C GLY A 100 -13.73 3.26 -17.04
N PHE A 101 -12.60 2.62 -16.71
CA PHE A 101 -12.15 1.39 -17.39
C PHE A 101 -13.14 0.23 -17.27
N ALA A 102 -13.14 -0.64 -18.27
CA ALA A 102 -13.96 -1.87 -18.26
C ALA A 102 -13.28 -3.04 -17.53
N GLU A 103 -11.95 -3.00 -17.41
CA GLU A 103 -11.12 -4.03 -16.78
C GLU A 103 -10.02 -3.37 -15.94
N TRP A 104 -9.37 -4.16 -15.09
CA TRP A 104 -8.17 -3.70 -14.39
C TRP A 104 -7.11 -3.24 -15.38
N THR A 105 -6.69 -1.99 -15.28
CA THR A 105 -5.84 -1.35 -16.29
C THR A 105 -4.59 -0.79 -15.64
N LYS A 106 -3.41 -1.08 -16.21
CA LYS A 106 -2.14 -0.49 -15.77
C LYS A 106 -2.14 1.01 -16.10
N ILE A 107 -1.86 1.85 -15.11
CA ILE A 107 -1.79 3.32 -15.24
C ILE A 107 -0.41 3.89 -14.91
N SER A 108 0.49 3.11 -14.30
CA SER A 108 1.89 3.49 -14.26
C SER A 108 2.52 3.37 -15.64
N ASP A 109 3.53 4.18 -15.91
CA ASP A 109 4.43 3.98 -17.02
C ASP A 109 5.67 3.20 -16.56
N ASP A 110 6.62 3.01 -17.48
CA ASP A 110 7.93 2.44 -17.17
C ASP A 110 8.97 3.56 -17.00
N SER A 111 8.53 4.74 -16.55
CA SER A 111 9.42 5.87 -16.34
C SER A 111 10.40 5.59 -15.20
N ARG A 112 11.47 6.38 -15.19
CA ARG A 112 12.62 6.23 -14.29
C ARG A 112 12.23 6.08 -12.83
N LEU A 113 11.24 6.82 -12.35
CA LEU A 113 10.86 6.81 -10.93
C LEU A 113 10.21 5.49 -10.50
N PHE A 114 9.59 4.76 -11.42
CA PHE A 114 9.01 3.44 -11.14
C PHE A 114 10.01 2.28 -11.22
N LEU A 115 11.27 2.54 -11.60
CA LEU A 115 12.30 1.53 -11.73
C LEU A 115 12.95 1.22 -10.37
N LEU A 116 12.69 0.02 -9.85
CA LEU A 116 13.21 -0.47 -8.57
C LEU A 116 13.80 -1.85 -8.78
N TYR A 117 15.11 -2.01 -8.56
CA TYR A 117 15.85 -3.22 -8.91
C TYR A 117 15.35 -4.47 -8.18
N ASN A 118 15.26 -4.43 -6.86
CA ASN A 118 14.82 -5.55 -6.04
C ASN A 118 13.91 -5.07 -4.89
N PRO A 119 12.68 -4.64 -5.20
CA PRO A 119 11.70 -4.15 -4.23
C PRO A 119 11.04 -5.27 -3.41
N ARG A 120 11.82 -6.25 -2.92
CA ARG A 120 11.33 -7.22 -1.92
C ARG A 120 10.87 -6.55 -0.65
N ALA A 121 11.29 -5.31 -0.43
CA ALA A 121 10.84 -4.50 0.67
C ALA A 121 9.33 -4.21 0.66
N GLY A 122 8.61 -4.67 -0.37
CA GLY A 122 7.19 -4.47 -0.50
C GLY A 122 6.84 -3.02 -0.76
N VAL A 123 5.56 -2.73 -0.74
CA VAL A 123 5.00 -1.40 -1.01
C VAL A 123 3.88 -1.13 -0.02
N SER A 124 3.81 0.11 0.44
CA SER A 124 2.72 0.59 1.30
C SER A 124 2.38 2.03 0.96
N VAL A 125 1.11 2.39 1.06
CA VAL A 125 0.61 3.75 0.80
C VAL A 125 0.09 4.36 2.09
N ASN A 126 0.34 5.64 2.32
CA ASN A 126 -0.31 6.37 3.40
C ASN A 126 -1.80 6.58 3.08
N LYS A 127 -2.68 5.92 3.85
CA LYS A 127 -4.14 5.98 3.72
C LYS A 127 -4.80 6.96 4.71
N ASN A 128 -4.04 7.66 5.55
CA ASN A 128 -4.55 8.62 6.51
C ASN A 128 -4.99 9.92 5.81
N LYS A 129 -6.30 10.07 5.60
CA LYS A 129 -6.90 11.21 4.86
C LYS A 129 -6.61 12.59 5.47
N LEU A 130 -6.24 12.64 6.76
CA LEU A 130 -5.92 13.88 7.46
C LEU A 130 -4.43 14.23 7.41
N SER A 131 -3.61 13.34 6.85
CA SER A 131 -2.17 13.52 6.78
C SER A 131 -1.77 14.42 5.61
N PRO A 132 -0.77 15.31 5.77
CA PRO A 132 -0.13 15.97 4.64
C PRO A 132 0.60 14.97 3.71
N TYR A 133 0.83 13.74 4.18
CA TYR A 133 1.47 12.67 3.42
C TYR A 133 0.45 11.71 2.77
N PHE A 134 -0.84 12.04 2.82
CA PHE A 134 -1.90 11.20 2.27
C PHE A 134 -1.64 10.85 0.80
N GLY A 135 -1.70 9.57 0.48
CA GLY A 135 -1.42 9.04 -0.85
C GLY A 135 0.06 8.77 -1.14
N MET A 136 1.00 9.20 -0.28
CA MET A 136 2.41 8.92 -0.49
C MET A 136 2.70 7.41 -0.44
N ILE A 137 3.44 6.94 -1.44
CA ILE A 137 3.81 5.53 -1.64
C ILE A 137 5.22 5.34 -1.11
N TYR A 138 5.44 4.28 -0.36
CA TYR A 138 6.76 3.88 0.15
C TYR A 138 7.10 2.49 -0.34
N THR A 139 8.35 2.31 -0.74
CA THR A 139 8.90 1.03 -1.20
C THR A 139 10.39 1.03 -0.95
N GLY A 140 10.96 -0.14 -0.64
CA GLY A 140 12.40 -0.25 -0.43
C GLY A 140 13.13 -0.89 -1.61
N GLU A 141 14.45 -0.73 -1.62
CA GLU A 141 15.41 -1.45 -2.45
C GLU A 141 16.38 -2.17 -1.51
N ASN A 142 16.59 -3.47 -1.73
CA ASN A 142 17.30 -4.30 -0.76
C ASN A 142 18.60 -4.93 -1.25
N THR A 143 18.88 -4.87 -2.55
CA THR A 143 20.18 -5.29 -3.10
C THR A 143 21.06 -4.07 -3.26
N GLY A 144 20.54 -3.03 -3.91
CA GLY A 144 21.31 -1.87 -4.32
C GLY A 144 22.47 -2.22 -5.26
N ASN A 145 23.05 -1.22 -5.89
CA ASN A 145 24.26 -1.33 -6.71
C ASN A 145 24.22 -2.39 -7.84
N ALA A 146 23.03 -2.74 -8.34
CA ALA A 146 22.83 -3.73 -9.38
C ALA A 146 21.67 -3.37 -10.31
N THR A 147 21.76 -3.75 -11.59
CA THR A 147 20.67 -3.74 -12.57
C THR A 147 20.77 -5.00 -13.43
N THR A 148 19.64 -5.62 -13.80
CA THR A 148 19.63 -6.75 -14.76
C THR A 148 19.02 -6.37 -16.10
N THR A 149 18.41 -5.19 -16.19
CA THR A 149 17.78 -4.69 -17.43
C THR A 149 18.52 -3.48 -18.00
N SER A 150 18.76 -3.51 -19.32
CA SER A 150 19.47 -2.45 -20.06
C SER A 150 18.71 -1.12 -20.03
N GLY A 151 19.42 0.00 -19.78
CA GLY A 151 18.85 1.35 -19.72
C GLY A 151 18.36 1.78 -18.33
N ARG A 152 18.52 0.94 -17.29
CA ARG A 152 18.12 1.23 -15.91
C ARG A 152 19.27 1.75 -15.06
N PHE A 153 18.94 2.61 -14.11
CA PHE A 153 19.91 3.23 -13.22
C PHE A 153 20.12 2.38 -11.98
N VAL A 154 21.33 2.48 -11.44
CA VAL A 154 21.75 1.75 -10.26
C VAL A 154 21.17 2.43 -9.02
N THR A 155 20.17 1.82 -8.39
CA THR A 155 19.62 2.26 -7.10
C THR A 155 20.51 1.80 -5.96
N ASN A 156 20.56 2.53 -4.84
CA ASN A 156 21.19 2.06 -3.60
C ASN A 156 20.16 1.33 -2.72
N LYS A 157 20.61 0.69 -1.63
CA LYS A 157 19.69 0.16 -0.61
C LYS A 157 19.03 1.28 0.17
N GLY A 158 17.77 1.07 0.55
CA GLY A 158 17.03 1.98 1.43
C GLY A 158 15.59 2.15 0.99
N ILE A 159 14.92 3.21 1.43
CA ILE A 159 13.51 3.47 1.19
C ILE A 159 13.32 4.64 0.22
N PHE A 160 12.45 4.44 -0.75
CA PHE A 160 11.97 5.45 -1.69
C PHE A 160 10.57 5.91 -1.29
N ALA A 161 10.25 7.16 -1.65
CA ALA A 161 8.90 7.70 -1.57
C ALA A 161 8.49 8.23 -2.95
N LEU A 162 7.25 7.97 -3.34
CA LEU A 162 6.67 8.44 -4.61
C LEU A 162 5.26 8.98 -4.39
N TYR A 163 4.83 9.87 -5.27
CA TYR A 163 3.42 10.24 -5.39
C TYR A 163 2.68 9.31 -6.36
N PRO A 164 1.34 9.15 -6.20
CA PRO A 164 0.48 8.38 -7.11
C PRO A 164 0.53 8.80 -8.58
N ASP A 165 0.89 10.05 -8.86
CA ASP A 165 1.08 10.56 -10.23
C ASP A 165 2.46 10.21 -10.83
N GLY A 166 3.30 9.51 -10.07
CA GLY A 166 4.65 9.12 -10.46
C GLY A 166 5.72 10.17 -10.22
N SER A 167 5.41 11.29 -9.57
CA SER A 167 6.40 12.31 -9.22
C SER A 167 7.13 12.00 -7.91
N ASP A 168 8.29 12.64 -7.72
CA ASP A 168 9.17 12.47 -6.57
C ASP A 168 8.90 13.55 -5.50
N PRO A 169 8.19 13.21 -4.40
CA PRO A 169 7.81 14.17 -3.36
C PRO A 169 9.01 14.73 -2.59
N LEU A 170 10.13 14.02 -2.56
CA LEU A 170 11.28 14.34 -1.70
C LEU A 170 12.48 14.89 -2.48
N GLY A 171 12.39 14.94 -3.82
CA GLY A 171 13.44 15.45 -4.69
C GLY A 171 14.75 14.63 -4.63
N LEU A 172 14.65 13.33 -4.40
CA LEU A 172 15.78 12.42 -4.23
C LEU A 172 16.21 11.71 -5.53
N GLY A 173 15.36 11.74 -6.56
CA GLY A 173 15.53 10.98 -7.78
C GLY A 173 15.71 9.49 -7.48
N ASP A 174 16.87 8.95 -7.81
CA ASP A 174 17.19 7.51 -7.62
C ASP A 174 17.93 7.24 -6.32
N THR A 175 18.02 8.24 -5.43
CA THR A 175 18.71 8.10 -4.16
C THR A 175 17.70 7.71 -3.08
N PRO A 176 17.76 6.48 -2.53
CA PRO A 176 16.90 6.13 -1.41
C PRO A 176 17.33 6.86 -0.13
N ARG A 177 16.43 6.92 0.85
CA ARG A 177 16.76 7.25 2.23
C ARG A 177 17.18 6.00 3.01
N MET A 178 18.34 6.09 3.65
CA MET A 178 18.85 5.04 4.54
C MET A 178 18.62 5.35 6.02
N GLY A 179 18.36 6.61 6.38
CA GLY A 179 18.17 7.02 7.78
C GLY A 179 19.34 6.69 8.71
N GLY A 180 20.56 6.55 8.18
CA GLY A 180 21.73 6.11 8.93
C GLY A 180 21.82 4.60 9.18
N VAL A 181 20.88 3.81 8.67
CA VAL A 181 20.87 2.35 8.79
C VAL A 181 21.76 1.72 7.73
N ALA A 182 22.71 0.90 8.16
CA ALA A 182 23.52 0.09 7.26
C ALA A 182 22.81 -1.24 6.98
N TRP A 183 21.99 -1.29 5.92
CA TRP A 183 21.12 -2.42 5.54
C TRP A 183 21.81 -3.75 5.14
N GLY A 184 22.98 -4.05 5.74
CA GLY A 184 23.77 -5.24 5.48
C GLY A 184 24.21 -5.40 4.03
N THR A 185 24.88 -6.53 3.72
CA THR A 185 25.29 -6.89 2.35
C THR A 185 24.29 -7.84 1.68
N ALA A 186 23.52 -8.62 2.44
CA ALA A 186 22.53 -9.57 1.91
C ALA A 186 21.32 -8.87 1.26
N ALA A 187 20.71 -9.52 0.26
CA ALA A 187 19.56 -9.00 -0.50
C ALA A 187 18.20 -9.27 0.20
N ASN A 188 18.14 -9.00 1.50
CA ASN A 188 17.03 -9.35 2.39
C ASN A 188 16.60 -8.20 3.33
N SER A 189 17.33 -7.08 3.35
CA SER A 189 17.01 -5.91 4.17
C SER A 189 17.39 -4.62 3.39
N PRO A 190 16.56 -3.55 3.41
CA PRO A 190 15.22 -3.48 4.00
C PRO A 190 14.26 -4.51 3.39
N TYR A 191 13.32 -4.97 4.21
CA TYR A 191 12.24 -5.87 3.83
C TYR A 191 10.90 -5.12 3.91
N HIS A 192 9.80 -5.81 4.22
CA HIS A 192 8.46 -5.25 4.16
C HIS A 192 8.32 -3.87 4.84
N VAL A 193 7.69 -2.95 4.12
CA VAL A 193 7.32 -1.63 4.61
C VAL A 193 5.84 -1.57 4.98
N PHE A 194 5.51 -0.81 6.01
CA PHE A 194 4.14 -0.57 6.46
C PHE A 194 3.99 0.90 6.89
N VAL A 195 2.92 1.56 6.43
CA VAL A 195 2.57 2.90 6.91
C VAL A 195 1.54 2.78 8.02
N ALA A 196 1.91 3.26 9.21
CA ALA A 196 1.06 3.19 10.39
C ALA A 196 0.01 4.33 10.43
N PRO A 197 -1.00 4.24 11.32
CA PRO A 197 -2.01 5.29 11.48
C PRO A 197 -1.47 6.67 11.89
N ASP A 198 -0.25 6.76 12.43
CA ASP A 198 0.46 8.00 12.73
C ASP A 198 1.39 8.47 11.59
N ASP A 199 1.16 7.97 10.37
CA ASP A 199 1.90 8.27 9.13
C ASP A 199 3.33 7.71 9.06
N ARG A 200 3.88 7.21 10.18
CA ARG A 200 5.26 6.73 10.22
C ARG A 200 5.42 5.44 9.43
N VAL A 201 6.62 5.27 8.88
CA VAL A 201 6.96 4.13 8.03
C VAL A 201 7.76 3.12 8.84
N TYR A 202 7.21 1.92 8.99
CA TYR A 202 7.85 0.78 9.64
C TYR A 202 8.51 -0.09 8.58
N ILE A 203 9.74 -0.51 8.85
CA ILE A 203 10.60 -1.19 7.88
C ILE A 203 11.14 -2.45 8.54
N CYS A 204 10.83 -3.62 7.98
CA CYS A 204 11.28 -4.89 8.49
C CYS A 204 12.71 -5.20 8.04
N GLY A 205 13.44 -5.98 8.84
CA GLY A 205 14.65 -6.69 8.41
C GLY A 205 14.43 -8.20 8.55
N TRP A 206 14.70 -8.94 7.47
CA TRP A 206 14.46 -10.39 7.39
C TRP A 206 15.76 -11.21 7.36
N SER A 207 16.94 -10.59 7.32
CA SER A 207 18.21 -11.35 7.25
C SER A 207 18.59 -11.93 8.61
N ASP A 208 19.06 -13.18 8.67
CA ASP A 208 19.63 -13.81 9.87
C ASP A 208 20.75 -12.98 10.53
N ALA A 209 21.51 -12.22 9.74
CA ALA A 209 22.57 -11.34 10.26
C ALA A 209 22.14 -9.88 10.44
N PHE A 210 20.93 -9.52 10.03
CA PHE A 210 20.40 -8.16 10.01
C PHE A 210 18.86 -8.18 10.00
N CYS A 211 18.28 -8.47 11.16
CA CYS A 211 16.84 -8.49 11.38
C CYS A 211 16.40 -7.49 12.46
N GLY A 212 15.10 -7.24 12.54
CA GLY A 212 14.50 -6.25 13.43
C GLY A 212 13.48 -5.38 12.70
N VAL A 213 13.09 -4.28 13.35
CA VAL A 213 12.15 -3.30 12.79
C VAL A 213 12.70 -1.90 13.03
N TRP A 214 12.69 -1.07 11.99
CA TRP A 214 13.03 0.35 12.06
C TRP A 214 11.81 1.21 11.76
N ARG A 215 11.83 2.43 12.27
CA ARG A 215 10.80 3.44 12.04
C ARG A 215 11.39 4.71 11.46
N ALA A 216 10.83 5.16 10.35
CA ALA A 216 11.13 6.45 9.74
C ALA A 216 9.97 7.43 9.97
N GLU A 217 10.31 8.72 10.03
CA GLU A 217 9.30 9.77 9.87
C GLU A 217 8.71 9.73 8.45
N PRO A 218 7.49 10.26 8.22
CA PRO A 218 6.79 10.09 6.95
C PRO A 218 7.55 10.71 5.77
N ASP A 219 8.23 11.83 5.96
CA ASP A 219 9.07 12.45 4.92
C ASP A 219 10.44 11.77 4.74
N LEU A 220 10.67 10.65 5.43
CA LEU A 220 11.91 9.88 5.50
C LEU A 220 13.12 10.74 5.92
N SER A 221 12.89 11.85 6.62
CA SER A 221 13.95 12.71 7.12
C SER A 221 14.59 12.16 8.39
N GLY A 222 15.78 12.67 8.71
CA GLY A 222 16.50 12.31 9.93
C GLY A 222 17.01 10.86 9.97
N SER A 223 17.21 10.38 11.19
CA SER A 223 17.67 9.00 11.46
C SER A 223 16.47 8.07 11.65
N PHE A 224 16.54 6.88 11.07
CA PHE A 224 15.53 5.85 11.34
C PHE A 224 15.79 5.26 12.72
N ILE A 225 14.73 5.15 13.51
CA ILE A 225 14.79 4.66 14.88
C ILE A 225 14.72 3.14 14.83
N GLN A 226 15.73 2.47 15.36
CA GLN A 226 15.71 1.03 15.57
C GLN A 226 14.75 0.68 16.70
N LEU A 227 13.62 0.05 16.38
CA LEU A 227 12.61 -0.35 17.36
C LEU A 227 12.97 -1.67 18.02
N LEU A 228 13.44 -2.64 17.24
CA LEU A 228 13.88 -3.95 17.73
C LEU A 228 15.38 -4.12 17.43
N ASP A 229 16.15 -4.60 18.42
CA ASP A 229 17.62 -4.70 18.40
C ASP A 229 18.12 -5.72 17.36
N GLU A 230 19.18 -5.40 16.62
CA GLU A 230 19.77 -6.29 15.60
C GLU A 230 20.69 -7.36 16.18
N THR A 231 20.95 -7.35 17.49
CA THR A 231 21.87 -8.29 18.15
C THR A 231 21.22 -9.65 18.39
N LEU A 232 21.59 -10.65 17.59
CA LEU A 232 21.08 -12.01 17.68
C LEU A 232 22.01 -12.98 18.41
N ASP A 233 21.42 -14.03 18.99
CA ASP A 233 22.15 -15.20 19.44
C ASP A 233 22.47 -16.16 18.27
N SER A 234 23.11 -17.29 18.56
CA SER A 234 23.49 -18.29 17.56
C SER A 234 22.31 -18.98 16.88
N ALA A 235 21.08 -18.79 17.38
CA ALA A 235 19.85 -19.32 16.81
C ALA A 235 19.10 -18.26 15.97
N GLY A 236 19.65 -17.05 15.78
CA GLY A 236 19.01 -15.99 15.03
C GLY A 236 17.97 -15.21 15.84
N VAL A 237 17.98 -15.30 17.16
CA VAL A 237 16.96 -14.68 18.03
C VAL A 237 17.58 -13.59 18.91
N ALA A 238 16.99 -12.39 18.90
CA ALA A 238 17.35 -11.27 19.76
C ALA A 238 16.70 -11.42 21.13
N LYS A 239 17.41 -12.01 22.12
CA LYS A 239 17.02 -12.00 23.55
C LYS A 239 15.58 -12.48 23.84
N GLY A 240 15.03 -13.36 23.00
CA GLY A 240 13.64 -13.83 23.11
C GLY A 240 12.58 -12.77 22.79
N ILE A 241 12.95 -11.72 22.04
CA ILE A 241 12.08 -10.61 21.65
C ILE A 241 11.60 -10.78 20.20
N HIS A 242 12.52 -11.13 19.29
CA HIS A 242 12.24 -11.35 17.88
C HIS A 242 13.36 -12.13 17.18
N GLY A 243 13.09 -12.60 15.97
CA GLY A 243 14.02 -13.12 14.98
C GLY A 243 13.90 -12.36 13.65
N SER A 244 13.94 -13.08 12.54
CA SER A 244 13.74 -12.52 11.19
C SER A 244 12.28 -12.11 10.96
N ILE A 245 12.06 -10.84 10.63
CA ILE A 245 10.72 -10.27 10.50
C ILE A 245 10.33 -10.17 9.04
N ALA A 246 9.39 -11.00 8.61
CA ALA A 246 8.90 -10.99 7.24
C ALA A 246 7.80 -9.93 7.03
N GLY A 247 7.08 -9.55 8.08
CA GLY A 247 6.01 -8.55 7.95
C GLY A 247 5.59 -7.97 9.29
N VAL A 248 4.95 -6.81 9.24
CA VAL A 248 4.43 -6.13 10.43
C VAL A 248 3.02 -5.59 10.19
N TRP A 249 2.28 -5.48 11.29
CA TRP A 249 1.06 -4.69 11.38
C TRP A 249 1.17 -3.77 12.60
N VAL A 250 0.78 -2.50 12.45
CA VAL A 250 0.88 -1.51 13.54
C VAL A 250 -0.47 -0.91 13.83
N GLU A 251 -0.82 -0.88 15.10
CA GLU A 251 -2.06 -0.29 15.62
C GLU A 251 -1.77 0.82 16.62
N GLY A 252 -2.74 1.71 16.78
CA GLY A 252 -2.64 2.82 17.72
C GLY A 252 -1.62 3.87 17.32
N THR A 253 -1.42 4.82 18.21
CA THR A 253 -0.49 5.94 18.05
C THR A 253 0.07 6.33 19.43
N GLY A 254 1.26 6.94 19.46
CA GLY A 254 1.89 7.40 20.69
C GLY A 254 2.05 6.27 21.72
N GLU A 255 1.62 6.49 22.96
CA GLU A 255 1.69 5.50 24.05
C GLU A 255 0.87 4.22 23.79
N ASN A 256 -0.12 4.28 22.88
CA ASN A 256 -0.96 3.13 22.55
C ASN A 256 -0.45 2.36 21.32
N THR A 257 0.76 2.65 20.83
CA THR A 257 1.32 1.96 19.66
C THR A 257 1.58 0.50 19.99
N VAL A 258 0.98 -0.40 19.22
CA VAL A 258 1.18 -1.85 19.29
C VAL A 258 1.74 -2.33 17.95
N LEU A 259 2.86 -3.02 18.01
CA LEU A 259 3.51 -3.67 16.88
C LEU A 259 3.17 -5.16 16.91
N TYR A 260 2.69 -5.68 15.79
CA TYR A 260 2.57 -7.12 15.56
C TYR A 260 3.61 -7.54 14.51
N THR A 261 4.35 -8.60 14.78
CA THR A 261 5.41 -9.10 13.90
C THR A 261 5.08 -10.50 13.42
N TYR A 262 5.28 -10.75 12.13
CA TYR A 262 5.31 -12.09 11.57
C TYR A 262 6.77 -12.57 11.54
N ASP A 263 7.12 -13.39 12.53
CA ASP A 263 8.50 -13.73 12.89
C ASP A 263 8.84 -15.16 12.49
N GLU A 264 10.00 -15.36 11.85
CA GLU A 264 10.42 -16.67 11.35
C GLU A 264 11.13 -17.51 12.42
N ASP A 265 11.90 -16.87 13.30
CA ASP A 265 12.87 -17.58 14.14
C ASP A 265 12.50 -17.57 15.62
N LEU A 266 11.62 -16.67 16.07
CA LEU A 266 11.28 -16.58 17.48
C LEU A 266 10.42 -17.79 17.92
N PRO A 267 10.94 -18.68 18.79
CA PRO A 267 10.19 -19.83 19.26
C PRO A 267 9.05 -19.39 20.19
N ALA A 268 7.99 -20.18 20.20
CA ALA A 268 6.91 -19.96 21.15
C ALA A 268 7.38 -20.20 22.62
N PRO A 269 6.81 -19.51 23.62
CA PRO A 269 7.17 -19.67 25.02
C PRO A 269 7.18 -21.13 25.46
N GLY A 270 8.32 -21.56 26.02
CA GLY A 270 8.54 -22.93 26.50
C GLY A 270 9.08 -23.93 25.46
N ALA A 271 9.22 -23.54 24.19
CA ALA A 271 9.94 -24.33 23.19
C ALA A 271 11.45 -24.03 23.26
N SER A 272 12.28 -25.07 23.32
CA SER A 272 13.75 -24.95 23.43
C SER A 272 14.47 -24.84 22.09
N ALA A 273 13.75 -25.08 20.98
CA ALA A 273 14.19 -24.90 19.61
C ALA A 273 12.92 -24.86 18.75
N ASP A 274 12.96 -24.08 17.67
CA ASP A 274 11.86 -24.03 16.74
C ASP A 274 11.91 -25.23 15.79
N PRO A 275 10.87 -26.10 15.72
CA PRO A 275 10.79 -27.09 14.64
C PRO A 275 10.51 -26.46 13.27
N GLY A 276 10.34 -25.15 13.17
CA GLY A 276 9.88 -24.43 11.97
C GLY A 276 8.49 -23.84 12.18
N LEU A 277 8.14 -23.52 13.42
CA LEU A 277 6.84 -23.04 13.82
C LEU A 277 6.82 -21.52 13.96
N ARG A 278 6.12 -20.85 13.04
CA ARG A 278 6.08 -19.38 12.96
C ARG A 278 4.82 -18.83 13.57
N ASN A 279 4.91 -17.63 14.15
CA ASN A 279 3.82 -17.04 14.93
C ASN A 279 3.67 -15.55 14.63
N ILE A 280 2.50 -15.03 15.00
CA ILE A 280 2.31 -13.58 15.09
C ILE A 280 2.53 -13.16 16.53
N PHE A 281 3.55 -12.35 16.74
CA PHE A 281 3.89 -11.80 18.06
C PHE A 281 3.35 -10.37 18.20
N LYS A 282 3.13 -9.94 19.43
CA LYS A 282 2.60 -8.65 19.83
C LYS A 282 3.56 -7.97 20.79
N LEU A 283 3.86 -6.71 20.51
CA LEU A 283 4.69 -5.84 21.34
C LEU A 283 3.97 -4.50 21.54
N ALA A 284 3.60 -4.21 22.79
CA ALA A 284 2.98 -2.92 23.16
C ALA A 284 4.07 -1.84 23.32
N ILE A 285 4.65 -1.43 22.19
CA ILE A 285 5.89 -0.63 22.15
C ILE A 285 5.71 0.82 22.61
N GLY A 286 4.50 1.38 22.55
CA GLY A 286 4.22 2.77 22.92
C GLY A 286 5.20 3.76 22.28
N ASN A 287 5.70 4.71 23.08
CA ASN A 287 6.75 5.65 22.66
C ASN A 287 8.18 5.16 22.93
N GLY A 288 8.37 3.91 23.34
CA GLY A 288 9.66 3.33 23.73
C GLY A 288 9.78 3.11 25.25
N PRO A 289 11.02 2.98 25.79
CA PRO A 289 12.30 3.27 25.14
C PRO A 289 12.65 2.33 23.98
N PHE A 290 13.48 2.81 23.05
CA PHE A 290 14.00 2.04 21.92
C PHE A 290 15.53 1.90 22.01
N PRO A 291 16.10 0.74 21.63
CA PRO A 291 15.41 -0.47 21.17
C PRO A 291 14.58 -1.12 22.29
N TRP A 292 13.47 -1.74 21.91
CA TRP A 292 12.55 -2.44 22.79
C TRP A 292 13.23 -3.68 23.37
N THR A 293 13.09 -3.90 24.67
CA THR A 293 13.79 -4.97 25.39
C THR A 293 12.86 -5.93 26.14
N SER A 294 11.54 -5.68 26.14
CA SER A 294 10.59 -6.56 26.80
C SER A 294 10.25 -7.75 25.89
N PRO A 295 10.05 -8.97 26.44
CA PRO A 295 9.62 -10.12 25.66
C PRO A 295 8.32 -9.86 24.90
N ALA A 296 8.19 -10.46 23.72
CA ALA A 296 6.97 -10.39 22.93
C ALA A 296 5.90 -11.36 23.46
N GLU A 297 4.63 -10.98 23.32
CA GLU A 297 3.48 -11.85 23.59
C GLU A 297 3.07 -12.58 22.30
N ILE A 298 2.60 -13.83 22.38
CA ILE A 298 2.01 -14.47 21.20
C ILE A 298 0.58 -13.96 21.00
N GLN A 299 0.30 -13.41 19.81
CA GLN A 299 -1.04 -13.07 19.36
C GLN A 299 -1.70 -14.22 18.60
N ILE A 300 -0.95 -14.89 17.72
CA ILE A 300 -1.41 -16.09 17.01
C ILE A 300 -0.37 -17.18 17.20
N ASP A 301 -0.78 -18.23 17.89
CA ASP A 301 0.00 -19.45 18.06
C ASP A 301 -0.48 -20.44 17.02
N GLU A 302 0.35 -20.77 16.03
CA GLU A 302 -0.14 -21.63 14.96
C GLU A 302 -0.48 -23.06 15.43
N ARG A 303 0.03 -23.47 16.60
CA ARG A 303 -0.30 -24.78 17.21
C ARG A 303 -1.76 -24.87 17.64
N ASP A 304 -2.44 -23.74 17.80
CA ASP A 304 -3.89 -23.70 18.01
C ASP A 304 -4.65 -24.28 16.80
N PHE A 305 -3.99 -24.38 15.64
CA PHE A 305 -4.54 -24.97 14.42
C PHE A 305 -4.09 -26.42 14.19
N ALA A 306 -3.55 -27.12 15.19
CA ALA A 306 -3.06 -28.50 15.05
C ALA A 306 -4.12 -29.52 14.59
N SER A 307 -5.42 -29.21 14.75
CA SER A 307 -6.52 -30.03 14.23
C SER A 307 -6.85 -29.76 12.76
N HIS A 308 -6.22 -28.76 12.14
CA HIS A 308 -6.47 -28.41 10.76
C HIS A 308 -5.94 -29.52 9.82
N PRO A 309 -6.70 -29.95 8.78
CA PRO A 309 -6.27 -31.05 7.91
C PRO A 309 -4.94 -30.80 7.16
N LYS A 310 -4.53 -29.54 7.04
CA LYS A 310 -3.28 -29.11 6.38
C LYS A 310 -2.17 -28.69 7.36
N TYR A 311 -2.37 -28.89 8.66
CA TYR A 311 -1.33 -28.64 9.65
C TYR A 311 -0.27 -29.76 9.59
N ASP A 312 1.01 -29.39 9.48
CA ASP A 312 2.13 -30.32 9.61
C ASP A 312 2.84 -30.10 10.96
N ALA A 313 3.03 -31.16 11.75
CA ALA A 313 3.66 -31.03 13.07
C ALA A 313 5.16 -30.69 13.02
N ASN A 314 5.82 -30.88 11.87
CA ASN A 314 7.24 -30.58 11.67
C ASN A 314 7.46 -29.23 10.97
N ILE A 315 6.47 -28.69 10.28
CA ILE A 315 6.64 -27.47 9.46
C ILE A 315 5.66 -26.36 9.87
N GLY A 316 4.63 -26.69 10.65
CA GLY A 316 3.56 -25.77 11.01
C GLY A 316 2.53 -25.59 9.90
N MET A 317 1.67 -24.62 10.09
CA MET A 317 0.73 -24.11 9.09
C MET A 317 1.28 -22.83 8.44
N PHE A 318 2.03 -22.04 9.20
CA PHE A 318 2.74 -20.85 8.77
C PHE A 318 4.15 -21.26 8.36
N ILE A 319 4.56 -20.92 7.12
CA ILE A 319 5.95 -21.18 6.67
C ILE A 319 6.77 -19.90 6.62
N ASN A 320 6.16 -18.74 6.95
CA ASN A 320 6.80 -17.43 7.05
C ASN A 320 8.05 -17.29 6.18
N ASP A 321 7.84 -17.27 4.88
CA ASP A 321 8.91 -17.17 3.92
C ASP A 321 8.90 -15.77 3.28
N THR A 322 9.74 -15.60 2.27
CA THR A 322 9.99 -14.32 1.60
C THR A 322 8.76 -13.54 1.13
N ASN A 323 7.52 -14.04 1.17
CA ASN A 323 6.36 -13.21 0.83
C ASN A 323 5.23 -13.25 1.87
N GLY A 324 5.52 -13.75 3.07
CA GLY A 324 4.60 -13.76 4.20
C GLY A 324 4.19 -12.35 4.63
N GLY A 325 2.93 -12.19 5.03
CA GLY A 325 2.36 -10.92 5.43
C GLY A 325 1.24 -11.11 6.45
N VAL A 326 0.96 -10.05 7.20
CA VAL A 326 -0.12 -9.99 8.18
C VAL A 326 -0.91 -8.70 7.98
N LYS A 327 -2.24 -8.81 7.98
CA LYS A 327 -3.18 -7.69 7.91
C LYS A 327 -4.30 -7.90 8.92
N ARG A 328 -5.02 -6.83 9.26
CA ARG A 328 -6.18 -6.89 10.15
C ARG A 328 -7.32 -6.06 9.59
N ASP A 329 -8.53 -6.60 9.61
CA ASP A 329 -9.75 -5.85 9.24
C ASP A 329 -10.33 -5.06 10.42
N SER A 330 -11.29 -4.18 10.14
CA SER A 330 -11.97 -3.35 11.15
C SER A 330 -12.79 -4.14 12.17
N ALA A 331 -13.14 -5.39 11.87
CA ALA A 331 -13.75 -6.32 12.83
C ALA A 331 -12.71 -7.02 13.73
N GLY A 332 -11.42 -6.77 13.48
CA GLY A 332 -10.30 -7.30 14.23
C GLY A 332 -9.83 -8.68 13.77
N ASN A 333 -10.41 -9.25 12.70
CA ASN A 333 -9.95 -10.54 12.17
C ASN A 333 -8.57 -10.38 11.55
N TRP A 334 -7.75 -11.41 11.72
CA TRP A 334 -6.41 -11.48 11.16
C TRP A 334 -6.44 -12.11 9.78
N TYR A 335 -5.61 -11.60 8.89
CA TYR A 335 -5.30 -12.23 7.62
C TYR A 335 -3.81 -12.52 7.61
N VAL A 336 -3.45 -13.76 7.33
CA VAL A 336 -2.05 -14.21 7.31
C VAL A 336 -1.80 -14.90 5.98
N SER A 337 -0.68 -14.55 5.35
CA SER A 337 -0.25 -15.18 4.11
C SER A 337 0.99 -16.05 4.26
N ASN A 338 1.11 -16.97 3.32
CA ASN A 338 2.26 -17.83 3.10
C ASN A 338 2.61 -17.84 1.61
N TYR A 339 3.89 -17.89 1.24
CA TYR A 339 4.26 -18.42 -0.07
C TYR A 339 4.25 -19.96 -0.03
N ARG A 340 3.75 -20.54 -1.13
CA ARG A 340 3.78 -21.97 -1.40
C ARG A 340 4.07 -22.19 -2.87
N ALA A 341 5.21 -22.81 -3.17
CA ALA A 341 5.60 -23.14 -4.54
C ALA A 341 4.76 -24.26 -5.16
N VAL A 342 4.05 -25.02 -4.32
CA VAL A 342 3.16 -26.12 -4.69
C VAL A 342 1.82 -25.95 -3.99
N LYS A 343 0.79 -26.62 -4.50
CA LYS A 343 -0.56 -26.51 -3.95
C LYS A 343 -0.83 -27.60 -2.91
N ASP A 344 -0.27 -27.46 -1.71
CA ASP A 344 -0.42 -28.46 -0.65
C ASP A 344 -0.99 -27.91 0.67
N SER A 345 -0.88 -26.59 0.87
CA SER A 345 -1.27 -25.87 2.09
C SER A 345 -1.83 -24.49 1.75
N PRO A 346 -2.66 -23.87 2.62
CA PRO A 346 -3.26 -22.58 2.34
C PRO A 346 -2.22 -21.46 2.21
N CYS A 347 -2.42 -20.60 1.21
CA CYS A 347 -1.62 -19.41 0.95
C CYS A 347 -2.17 -18.16 1.62
N LEU A 348 -3.48 -18.09 1.85
CA LEU A 348 -4.13 -17.02 2.59
C LEU A 348 -5.12 -17.61 3.59
N MET A 349 -5.14 -17.06 4.79
CA MET A 349 -5.97 -17.50 5.90
C MET A 349 -6.62 -16.28 6.55
N LYS A 350 -7.89 -16.41 6.94
CA LYS A 350 -8.61 -15.48 7.82
C LYS A 350 -8.80 -16.14 9.17
N ILE A 351 -8.38 -15.48 10.23
CA ILE A 351 -8.35 -15.98 11.61
C ILE A 351 -9.15 -15.03 12.50
N SER A 352 -9.83 -15.57 13.50
CA SER A 352 -10.64 -14.81 14.47
C SER A 352 -9.82 -13.75 15.22
N PRO A 353 -10.46 -12.70 15.77
CA PRO A 353 -9.73 -11.58 16.38
C PRO A 353 -8.83 -11.96 17.56
N ASP A 354 -9.17 -13.02 18.29
CA ASP A 354 -8.39 -13.59 19.39
C ASP A 354 -7.21 -14.47 18.93
N GLY A 355 -7.08 -14.71 17.62
CA GLY A 355 -6.03 -15.52 17.03
C GLY A 355 -6.24 -17.03 17.16
N LYS A 356 -7.41 -17.50 17.61
CA LYS A 356 -7.61 -18.92 18.01
C LYS A 356 -8.38 -19.78 17.02
N THR A 357 -9.13 -19.19 16.09
CA THR A 357 -10.02 -19.93 15.18
C THR A 357 -9.73 -19.57 13.74
N MET A 358 -9.48 -20.59 12.90
CA MET A 358 -9.46 -20.41 11.44
C MET A 358 -10.90 -20.18 10.95
N LEU A 359 -11.17 -19.01 10.37
CA LEU A 359 -12.48 -18.64 9.84
C LEU A 359 -12.62 -19.00 8.35
N TRP A 360 -11.52 -18.94 7.62
CA TRP A 360 -11.43 -19.29 6.19
C TRP A 360 -9.98 -19.53 5.82
N ASP A 361 -9.73 -20.42 4.87
CA ASP A 361 -8.45 -20.48 4.17
C ASP A 361 -8.66 -20.83 2.70
N SER A 362 -7.61 -20.63 1.91
CA SER A 362 -7.67 -20.72 0.45
C SER A 362 -7.86 -22.14 -0.13
N ILE A 363 -7.74 -23.18 0.70
CA ILE A 363 -7.97 -24.59 0.33
C ILE A 363 -9.28 -25.14 0.96
N MET A 364 -9.73 -24.56 2.07
CA MET A 364 -10.98 -24.88 2.76
C MET A 364 -12.18 -24.11 2.20
N ASP A 365 -12.13 -23.69 0.94
CA ASP A 365 -13.27 -23.08 0.23
C ASP A 365 -14.50 -24.01 0.13
N GLY A 366 -14.43 -25.25 0.59
CA GLY A 366 -15.49 -26.26 0.50
C GLY A 366 -15.13 -27.44 -0.40
N THR A 367 -13.98 -27.42 -1.07
CA THR A 367 -13.49 -28.50 -1.93
C THR A 367 -12.43 -29.38 -1.26
N ASN A 368 -11.71 -28.88 -0.25
CA ASN A 368 -10.55 -29.53 0.40
C ASN A 368 -9.50 -30.07 -0.60
N ASP A 369 -9.59 -29.70 -1.88
CA ASP A 369 -8.76 -30.23 -2.94
C ASP A 369 -7.68 -29.20 -3.26
N ALA A 370 -6.49 -29.47 -2.73
CA ALA A 370 -5.36 -28.60 -2.97
C ALA A 370 -5.01 -28.49 -4.47
N SER A 371 -5.45 -29.41 -5.34
CA SER A 371 -5.27 -29.25 -6.79
C SER A 371 -6.00 -28.03 -7.36
N GLU A 372 -7.06 -27.55 -6.69
CA GLU A 372 -7.88 -26.41 -7.09
C GLU A 372 -7.41 -25.08 -6.50
N GLU A 373 -6.41 -25.06 -5.61
CA GLU A 373 -5.87 -23.81 -5.04
C GLU A 373 -5.46 -22.84 -6.16
N LEU A 374 -6.13 -21.69 -6.21
CA LEU A 374 -5.97 -20.70 -7.28
C LEU A 374 -5.05 -19.54 -6.90
N ILE A 375 -4.73 -19.35 -5.62
CA ILE A 375 -3.90 -18.27 -5.11
C ILE A 375 -2.54 -18.75 -4.56
N TYR A 376 -2.10 -19.95 -4.95
CA TYR A 376 -0.74 -20.45 -4.68
C TYR A 376 0.36 -19.59 -5.34
N ASN A 377 1.62 -19.83 -4.95
CA ASN A 377 2.79 -19.12 -5.44
C ASN A 377 2.69 -17.60 -5.20
N MET A 378 2.11 -17.24 -4.05
CA MET A 378 1.73 -15.88 -3.71
C MET A 378 2.94 -14.99 -3.39
N GLY A 379 2.90 -13.75 -3.83
CA GLY A 379 3.70 -12.65 -3.30
C GLY A 379 3.06 -12.13 -2.01
N GLY A 380 2.99 -10.81 -1.87
CA GLY A 380 2.23 -10.15 -0.80
C GLY A 380 0.73 -10.10 -1.07
N PHE A 381 -0.01 -9.58 -0.10
CA PHE A 381 -1.43 -9.28 -0.22
C PHE A 381 -1.80 -7.99 0.53
N ASP A 382 -2.94 -7.42 0.18
CA ASP A 382 -3.57 -6.33 0.93
C ASP A 382 -5.10 -6.45 0.88
N ILE A 383 -5.75 -5.77 1.82
CA ILE A 383 -7.21 -5.71 1.92
C ILE A 383 -7.70 -4.27 1.71
N ASP A 384 -8.85 -4.14 1.05
CA ASP A 384 -9.55 -2.89 0.80
C ASP A 384 -10.99 -3.04 1.26
N GLU A 385 -11.22 -2.77 2.54
CA GLU A 385 -12.54 -2.87 3.18
C GLU A 385 -13.55 -1.92 2.55
N ALA A 386 -13.12 -0.73 2.13
CA ALA A 386 -14.02 0.28 1.56
C ALA A 386 -14.68 -0.18 0.26
N ASN A 387 -13.98 -1.01 -0.52
CA ASN A 387 -14.49 -1.55 -1.77
C ASN A 387 -14.76 -3.06 -1.72
N ASN A 388 -14.68 -3.68 -0.53
CA ASN A 388 -14.86 -5.12 -0.31
C ASN A 388 -13.95 -6.01 -1.17
N ARG A 389 -12.62 -5.77 -1.15
CA ARG A 389 -11.66 -6.50 -1.98
C ARG A 389 -10.45 -7.01 -1.20
N VAL A 390 -9.95 -8.16 -1.63
CA VAL A 390 -8.60 -8.65 -1.37
C VAL A 390 -7.84 -8.63 -2.68
N ALA A 391 -6.59 -8.18 -2.66
CA ALA A 391 -5.67 -8.41 -3.77
C ALA A 391 -4.47 -9.22 -3.32
N VAL A 392 -4.13 -10.24 -4.09
CA VAL A 392 -2.98 -11.12 -3.85
C VAL A 392 -2.06 -11.08 -5.06
N ALA A 393 -0.78 -10.76 -4.84
CA ALA A 393 0.24 -10.87 -5.88
C ALA A 393 0.48 -12.36 -6.19
N ILE A 394 0.58 -12.75 -7.46
CA ILE A 394 0.83 -14.15 -7.86
C ILE A 394 2.05 -14.19 -8.76
N ASN A 395 3.11 -14.85 -8.32
CA ASN A 395 4.35 -14.99 -9.09
C ASN A 395 4.08 -15.63 -10.47
N SER A 396 4.75 -15.12 -11.50
CA SER A 396 4.59 -15.54 -12.90
C SER A 396 3.19 -15.32 -13.49
N LEU A 397 2.41 -14.38 -12.94
CA LEU A 397 1.08 -14.03 -13.45
C LEU A 397 0.84 -12.52 -13.41
N GLY A 398 0.75 -11.95 -12.21
CA GLY A 398 0.32 -10.58 -11.94
C GLY A 398 -0.31 -10.54 -10.56
N PHE A 399 -1.60 -10.26 -10.47
CA PHE A 399 -2.35 -10.36 -9.21
C PHE A 399 -3.76 -10.92 -9.42
N LYS A 400 -4.36 -11.39 -8.33
CA LYS A 400 -5.75 -11.83 -8.28
C LYS A 400 -6.54 -10.95 -7.33
N VAL A 401 -7.81 -10.69 -7.65
CA VAL A 401 -8.73 -9.90 -6.85
C VAL A 401 -10.02 -10.66 -6.62
N PHE A 402 -10.51 -10.65 -5.39
CA PHE A 402 -11.77 -11.29 -5.00
C PHE A 402 -12.41 -10.57 -3.80
N PRO A 403 -13.68 -10.85 -3.48
CA PRO A 403 -14.37 -10.25 -2.34
C PRO A 403 -13.65 -10.48 -1.01
N LEU A 404 -13.67 -9.48 -0.12
CA LEU A 404 -13.14 -9.60 1.25
C LEU A 404 -14.17 -10.22 2.20
N ASP A 405 -15.46 -9.92 2.01
CA ASP A 405 -16.55 -10.41 2.82
C ASP A 405 -17.86 -10.55 2.00
N PRO A 406 -18.46 -11.76 1.92
CA PRO A 406 -17.87 -13.02 2.34
C PRO A 406 -16.65 -13.37 1.47
N LEU A 407 -15.64 -14.02 2.07
CA LEU A 407 -14.56 -14.62 1.30
C LEU A 407 -15.13 -15.73 0.38
N PRO A 408 -14.57 -15.92 -0.82
CA PRO A 408 -15.03 -16.93 -1.76
C PRO A 408 -15.06 -18.34 -1.18
N VAL A 409 -16.15 -19.06 -1.46
CA VAL A 409 -16.32 -20.49 -1.15
C VAL A 409 -16.88 -21.21 -2.38
N GLY A 410 -16.51 -22.48 -2.57
CA GLY A 410 -16.89 -23.32 -3.69
C GLY A 410 -16.03 -23.05 -4.92
N ASP A 411 -16.67 -22.74 -6.05
CA ASP A 411 -15.95 -22.45 -7.29
C ASP A 411 -15.22 -21.09 -7.20
N LEU A 412 -13.96 -21.14 -6.73
CA LEU A 412 -13.09 -19.97 -6.66
C LEU A 412 -12.82 -19.36 -8.04
N ALA A 413 -12.77 -20.18 -9.10
CA ALA A 413 -12.44 -19.71 -10.44
C ALA A 413 -13.50 -18.73 -10.96
N ALA A 414 -14.77 -18.96 -10.61
CA ALA A 414 -15.88 -18.06 -10.94
C ALA A 414 -15.89 -16.76 -10.11
N GLN A 415 -15.19 -16.71 -8.98
CA GLN A 415 -15.23 -15.61 -8.01
C GLN A 415 -13.96 -14.76 -7.98
N ILE A 416 -12.88 -15.24 -8.60
CA ILE A 416 -11.59 -14.56 -8.64
C ILE A 416 -11.36 -13.91 -10.00
N THR A 417 -11.11 -12.60 -9.99
CA THR A 417 -10.59 -11.88 -11.15
C THR A 417 -9.07 -12.05 -11.22
N THR A 418 -8.56 -12.51 -12.35
CA THR A 418 -7.11 -12.60 -12.60
C THR A 418 -6.64 -11.44 -13.47
N VAL A 419 -5.64 -10.71 -13.01
CA VAL A 419 -5.02 -9.60 -13.74
C VAL A 419 -3.61 -10.02 -14.14
N ASN A 420 -3.39 -10.15 -15.45
CA ASN A 420 -2.13 -10.62 -16.01
C ASN A 420 -1.22 -9.45 -16.39
N PHE A 421 0.08 -9.61 -16.18
CA PHE A 421 1.07 -8.62 -16.59
C PHE A 421 1.56 -8.86 -18.01
N THR A 422 1.98 -7.80 -18.69
CA THR A 422 2.78 -7.90 -19.90
C THR A 422 3.90 -6.86 -19.84
N PRO A 423 5.18 -7.27 -19.89
CA PRO A 423 5.66 -8.65 -19.83
C PRO A 423 5.37 -9.29 -18.46
N VAL A 424 5.10 -10.61 -18.44
CA VAL A 424 4.89 -11.36 -17.19
C VAL A 424 6.23 -11.47 -16.45
N GLY A 425 6.42 -10.63 -15.44
CA GLY A 425 7.53 -10.81 -14.50
C GLY A 425 7.28 -12.02 -13.61
N THR A 426 8.31 -12.84 -13.39
CA THR A 426 8.20 -14.08 -12.59
C THR A 426 8.13 -13.85 -11.07
N ASN A 427 8.51 -12.67 -10.57
CA ASN A 427 8.66 -12.39 -9.15
C ASN A 427 7.81 -11.17 -8.71
N ASN A 428 6.54 -11.39 -8.42
CA ASN A 428 5.66 -10.40 -7.81
C ASN A 428 5.86 -10.42 -6.29
N ARG A 429 6.10 -9.25 -5.67
CA ARG A 429 6.40 -9.12 -4.24
C ARG A 429 5.23 -8.44 -3.52
N GLY A 430 5.49 -7.35 -2.81
CA GLY A 430 4.44 -6.61 -2.12
C GLY A 430 3.39 -6.05 -3.07
N ILE A 431 2.17 -5.96 -2.53
CA ILE A 431 1.02 -5.34 -3.16
C ILE A 431 0.29 -4.55 -2.08
N CYS A 432 -0.26 -3.39 -2.43
CA CYS A 432 -1.16 -2.65 -1.56
C CYS A 432 -2.20 -1.86 -2.36
N PHE A 433 -3.30 -1.52 -1.70
CA PHE A 433 -4.26 -0.55 -2.23
C PHE A 433 -3.88 0.88 -1.81
N ASP A 434 -4.26 1.90 -2.59
CA ASP A 434 -4.45 3.26 -2.07
C ASP A 434 -5.88 3.45 -1.56
N ALA A 435 -6.18 4.65 -1.04
CA ALA A 435 -7.50 4.98 -0.52
C ALA A 435 -8.59 5.05 -1.61
N ALA A 436 -8.22 5.31 -2.87
CA ALA A 436 -9.15 5.26 -4.00
C ALA A 436 -9.42 3.81 -4.43
N GLY A 437 -8.57 2.86 -4.05
CA GLY A 437 -8.67 1.46 -4.41
C GLY A 437 -7.92 1.11 -5.69
N ASN A 438 -6.95 1.93 -6.11
CA ASN A 438 -5.91 1.50 -7.07
C ASN A 438 -4.95 0.53 -6.39
N VAL A 439 -4.36 -0.36 -7.16
CA VAL A 439 -3.39 -1.37 -6.71
C VAL A 439 -1.98 -0.93 -7.08
N TYR A 440 -1.08 -0.99 -6.12
CA TYR A 440 0.36 -0.79 -6.25
C TYR A 440 1.03 -2.14 -6.05
N LEU A 441 1.84 -2.59 -6.99
CA LEU A 441 2.50 -3.88 -6.91
C LEU A 441 3.95 -3.76 -7.38
N VAL A 442 4.86 -4.29 -6.58
CA VAL A 442 6.28 -4.32 -6.91
C VAL A 442 6.70 -5.68 -7.49
N ASN A 443 7.45 -5.66 -8.59
CA ASN A 443 7.94 -6.86 -9.27
C ASN A 443 9.44 -6.80 -9.46
N ASN A 444 10.15 -7.84 -9.04
CA ASN A 444 11.61 -7.89 -9.10
C ASN A 444 12.14 -8.33 -10.46
N SER A 445 11.39 -9.15 -11.20
CA SER A 445 11.86 -9.64 -12.50
C SER A 445 11.80 -8.55 -13.56
N SER A 446 10.76 -7.72 -13.50
CA SER A 446 10.62 -6.54 -14.33
C SER A 446 11.16 -5.29 -13.65
N GLU A 447 11.66 -5.37 -12.42
CA GLU A 447 12.24 -4.28 -11.62
C GLU A 447 11.39 -3.00 -11.66
N LEU A 448 10.07 -3.15 -11.44
CA LEU A 448 9.07 -2.10 -11.62
C LEU A 448 8.08 -2.06 -10.45
N LEU A 449 7.68 -0.84 -10.08
CA LEU A 449 6.42 -0.58 -9.40
C LEU A 449 5.30 -0.40 -10.44
N TYR A 450 4.35 -1.32 -10.42
CA TYR A 450 3.13 -1.24 -11.22
C TYR A 450 2.02 -0.54 -10.44
N ILE A 451 1.27 0.34 -11.11
CA ILE A 451 0.02 0.90 -10.61
C ILE A 451 -1.10 0.44 -11.52
N TYR A 452 -2.13 -0.17 -10.95
CA TYR A 452 -3.32 -0.65 -11.65
C TYR A 452 -4.57 0.01 -11.10
N SER A 453 -5.46 0.36 -12.00
CA SER A 453 -6.73 0.96 -11.67
C SER A 453 -7.89 -0.02 -11.87
N PRO A 454 -8.87 -0.07 -10.95
CA PRO A 454 -10.00 -0.99 -11.07
C PRO A 454 -10.97 -0.62 -12.19
N PRO A 455 -11.80 -1.59 -12.64
CA PRO A 455 -12.90 -1.31 -13.54
C PRO A 455 -14.04 -0.58 -12.84
N GLY A 456 -14.85 0.15 -13.64
CA GLY A 456 -16.07 0.82 -13.20
C GLY A 456 -15.98 2.35 -13.24
N PRO A 457 -17.10 3.06 -12.99
CA PRO A 457 -17.10 4.50 -12.80
C PRO A 457 -16.25 4.87 -11.59
N ASN A 458 -15.58 6.00 -11.69
CA ASN A 458 -14.51 6.33 -10.78
C ASN A 458 -14.69 7.73 -10.21
N SER A 459 -14.65 7.84 -8.89
CA SER A 459 -14.61 9.13 -8.21
C SER A 459 -13.93 8.98 -6.87
N PHE A 460 -13.12 9.98 -6.51
CA PHE A 460 -12.53 10.07 -5.20
C PHE A 460 -12.65 11.48 -4.64
N THR A 461 -12.87 11.55 -3.33
CA THR A 461 -13.01 12.79 -2.59
C THR A 461 -11.95 12.85 -1.49
N SER A 462 -11.21 13.95 -1.48
CA SER A 462 -10.23 14.28 -0.45
C SER A 462 -10.57 15.62 0.18
N GLU A 463 -10.24 15.75 1.46
CA GLU A 463 -10.57 16.93 2.26
C GLU A 463 -9.36 17.36 3.08
N THR A 464 -9.21 18.67 3.27
CA THR A 464 -8.27 19.24 4.24
C THR A 464 -8.86 20.47 4.91
N THR A 465 -8.20 20.97 5.94
CA THR A 465 -8.60 22.20 6.62
C THR A 465 -7.44 23.17 6.70
N LYS A 466 -7.73 24.47 6.65
CA LYS A 466 -6.72 25.52 6.77
C LYS A 466 -7.27 26.72 7.52
N THR A 467 -6.49 27.23 8.46
CA THR A 467 -6.71 28.54 9.09
C THR A 467 -6.14 29.65 8.21
N LEU A 468 -6.95 30.67 7.92
CA LEU A 468 -6.51 31.83 7.15
C LEU A 468 -5.72 32.81 8.03
N PRO A 469 -4.66 33.44 7.51
CA PRO A 469 -3.88 34.42 8.25
C PRO A 469 -4.74 35.62 8.66
N GLY A 470 -4.41 36.21 9.81
CA GLY A 470 -5.01 37.45 10.32
C GLY A 470 -4.63 38.68 9.49
N GLY A 471 -5.59 39.46 9.00
CA GLY A 471 -5.39 40.77 8.37
C GLY A 471 -5.90 40.90 6.92
N VAL A 472 -6.78 41.91 6.72
CA VAL A 472 -7.41 42.44 5.49
C VAL A 472 -8.64 41.66 4.95
N PRO A 473 -9.82 42.30 4.82
CA PRO A 473 -11.02 41.69 4.25
C PRO A 473 -10.84 41.27 2.78
N LEU A 474 -11.34 40.09 2.43
CA LEU A 474 -11.31 39.53 1.08
C LEU A 474 -12.60 39.92 0.35
N ALA A 475 -12.49 40.72 -0.71
CA ALA A 475 -13.63 41.31 -1.42
C ALA A 475 -13.67 41.00 -2.93
N ALA A 476 -13.01 39.93 -3.39
CA ALA A 476 -12.94 39.61 -4.83
C ALA A 476 -13.51 38.22 -5.16
N GLN A 477 -14.12 38.12 -6.35
CA GLN A 477 -14.70 36.88 -6.90
C GLN A 477 -13.61 35.96 -7.45
N SER A 478 -13.60 34.72 -6.97
CA SER A 478 -12.69 33.62 -7.36
C SER A 478 -12.78 33.27 -8.84
N ARG A 479 -11.67 32.83 -9.46
CA ARG A 479 -11.58 32.49 -10.89
C ARG A 479 -10.63 31.31 -11.08
N TRP A 480 -10.89 30.46 -12.07
CA TRP A 480 -9.88 29.51 -12.56
C TRP A 480 -8.73 30.27 -13.22
N ALA A 481 -7.51 30.11 -12.72
CA ALA A 481 -6.31 30.50 -13.43
C ALA A 481 -5.77 29.25 -14.16
N LEU A 482 -5.93 29.20 -15.49
CA LEU A 482 -5.19 28.26 -16.33
C LEU A 482 -3.76 28.78 -16.43
N TYR A 483 -2.79 28.02 -15.92
CA TYR A 483 -1.39 28.22 -16.24
C TYR A 483 -1.02 27.22 -17.35
N GLU A 484 -0.58 27.74 -18.49
CA GLU A 484 0.04 26.97 -19.58
C GLU A 484 1.40 26.40 -19.17
#